data_AF-A0A9D5VWW8-F1
#
_entry.id   AF-A0A9D5VWW8-F1
#
_cell.length_a   1.000
_cell.length_b   1.000
_cell.length_c   1.000
_cell.angle_alpha   90.00
_cell.angle_beta   90.00
_cell.angle_gamma   90.00
#
_symmetry.space_group_name_H-M   'P 1'
#
loop_
_entity.id
_entity.type
_entity.pdbx_description
1 polymer ?
#
loop_
_entity_poly.entity_id
_entity_poly.type
_entity_poly.pdbx_seq_one_letter_code
_entity_poly.pdbx_strand_id
1 'polypeptide(L)'
;RIFSVDSQMTVKQLDDAVLFPLKQDKGSMYLHEIFDFQHIFTLDNALSDPDDSIENIKIKRLSTLPIASGFALDAGSIPLSGCGIIHTDRPSIYELPEKIKTISENNFVMIVCPSTAQAERIRAVFSEKSIDIPIIPPEEISNTVTRIFITIGGLTEGIYIPGLMILTDREIFGETHRYRSIERSKTANVLKSMDELNPGDYIVHDIHGIGVLEEVRKEQAEGFV
;
A
#
# COMPACT_ATOMS: atom_id res chain seq x y z
N ARG A 1 9.80 -7.12 -19.28
CA ARG A 1 9.13 -6.49 -18.12
C ARG A 1 8.71 -5.11 -18.63
N ILE A 2 7.41 -4.89 -18.80
CA ILE A 2 6.85 -3.74 -19.54
C ILE A 2 7.08 -2.45 -18.74
N PHE A 3 7.68 -1.44 -19.37
CA PHE A 3 7.80 -0.09 -18.80
C PHE A 3 6.57 0.73 -19.24
N SER A 4 5.82 1.29 -18.28
CA SER A 4 4.63 2.10 -18.55
C SER A 4 5.01 3.58 -18.68
N VAL A 5 4.68 4.13 -19.86
CA VAL A 5 4.91 5.53 -20.26
C VAL A 5 3.98 6.50 -19.50
N ASP A 6 3.01 5.98 -18.74
CA ASP A 6 2.00 6.76 -18.01
C ASP A 6 2.52 7.46 -16.74
N SER A 7 3.82 7.39 -16.46
CA SER A 7 4.41 7.97 -15.24
C SER A 7 4.93 9.40 -15.40
N GLN A 8 4.87 10.00 -16.59
CA GLN A 8 5.20 11.42 -16.77
C GLN A 8 4.00 12.32 -16.48
N MET A 9 4.07 13.02 -15.33
CA MET A 9 3.10 14.05 -14.94
C MET A 9 3.44 15.37 -15.63
N THR A 10 2.50 15.92 -16.40
CA THR A 10 2.53 17.31 -16.84
C THR A 10 1.84 18.19 -15.80
N VAL A 11 2.53 19.25 -15.39
CA VAL A 11 2.05 20.20 -14.39
C VAL A 11 0.97 21.07 -14.99
N LYS A 12 -0.28 21.01 -14.48
CA LYS A 12 -1.16 22.19 -14.37
C LYS A 12 -2.38 22.01 -13.45
N GLN A 13 -2.43 22.96 -12.51
CA GLN A 13 -3.53 23.47 -11.67
C GLN A 13 -4.19 22.50 -10.69
N LEU A 14 -3.49 22.33 -9.55
CA LEU A 14 -4.03 21.89 -8.26
C LEU A 14 -4.53 23.13 -7.53
N ASP A 15 -5.85 23.28 -7.38
CA ASP A 15 -6.44 24.42 -6.67
C ASP A 15 -6.37 24.30 -5.14
N ASP A 16 -5.90 23.16 -4.62
CA ASP A 16 -5.12 23.07 -3.38
C ASP A 16 -4.77 21.60 -3.15
N ALA A 17 -3.48 21.28 -3.29
CA ALA A 17 -2.93 20.02 -2.79
C ALA A 17 -1.70 20.34 -1.98
N VAL A 18 -1.77 20.12 -0.67
CA VAL A 18 -0.62 20.22 0.22
C VAL A 18 0.16 18.92 0.11
N LEU A 19 1.05 18.87 -0.88
CA LEU A 19 2.11 17.88 -0.92
C LEU A 19 3.18 18.32 0.08
N PHE A 20 3.22 17.65 1.23
CA PHE A 20 4.37 17.78 2.12
C PHE A 20 5.58 17.20 1.40
N PRO A 21 6.65 17.98 1.23
CA PRO A 21 7.79 17.53 0.47
C PRO A 21 8.44 16.37 1.23
N LEU A 22 8.72 15.26 0.52
CA LEU A 22 9.46 14.12 1.06
C LEU A 22 10.88 14.51 1.52
N LYS A 23 11.36 15.67 1.04
CA LYS A 23 12.63 16.28 1.39
C LYS A 23 12.38 17.69 1.88
N GLN A 24 12.74 17.95 3.13
CA GLN A 24 12.44 19.23 3.77
C GLN A 24 13.32 20.36 3.18
N ASP A 25 12.69 21.39 2.62
CA ASP A 25 13.41 22.58 2.15
C ASP A 25 13.80 23.46 3.35
N LYS A 26 14.90 24.20 3.22
CA LYS A 26 15.29 25.19 4.23
C LYS A 26 14.20 26.25 4.35
N GLY A 27 13.49 26.25 5.48
CA GLY A 27 12.38 27.17 5.78
C GLY A 27 10.99 26.54 5.73
N SER A 28 10.86 25.25 5.43
CA SER A 28 9.58 24.53 5.56
C SER A 28 9.24 24.32 7.03
N MET A 29 7.99 24.63 7.40
CA MET A 29 7.43 24.31 8.72
C MET A 29 7.45 22.79 8.91
N TYR A 30 7.97 22.32 10.02
CA TYR A 30 7.97 20.90 10.32
C TYR A 30 6.54 20.44 10.67
N LEU A 31 6.20 19.20 10.35
CA LEU A 31 4.86 18.64 10.61
C LEU A 31 4.45 18.79 12.08
N HIS A 32 5.41 18.69 13.00
CA HIS A 32 5.14 18.83 14.42
C HIS A 32 4.93 20.27 14.91
N GLU A 33 5.31 21.27 14.14
CA GLU A 33 4.99 22.67 14.46
C GLU A 33 3.54 22.99 14.07
N ILE A 34 2.95 22.17 13.19
CA ILE A 34 1.56 22.26 12.74
C ILE A 34 0.63 21.48 13.69
N PHE A 35 1.10 20.34 14.20
CA PHE A 35 0.31 19.41 14.99
C PHE A 35 0.98 19.11 16.33
N ASP A 36 0.22 19.23 17.43
CA ASP A 36 0.69 18.97 18.80
C ASP A 36 0.86 17.46 19.08
N PHE A 37 1.89 16.85 18.51
CA PHE A 37 2.19 15.44 18.68
C PHE A 37 3.05 15.18 19.93
N GLN A 38 2.59 14.32 20.84
CA GLN A 38 3.43 13.83 21.95
C GLN A 38 4.39 12.69 21.52
N HIS A 39 4.02 11.95 20.47
CA HIS A 39 4.73 10.77 19.98
C HIS A 39 4.71 10.71 18.44
N ILE A 40 5.84 10.36 17.84
CA ILE A 40 5.96 10.08 16.40
C ILE A 40 6.52 8.66 16.25
N PHE A 41 5.90 7.83 15.43
CA PHE A 41 6.40 6.48 15.11
C PHE A 41 6.95 6.46 13.69
N THR A 42 8.18 5.98 13.50
CA THR A 42 8.82 5.90 12.17
C THR A 42 9.19 4.46 11.84
N LEU A 43 9.03 4.09 10.56
CA LEU A 43 9.28 2.73 10.05
C LEU A 43 10.65 2.57 9.37
N ASP A 44 11.41 3.66 9.20
CA ASP A 44 12.57 3.69 8.29
C ASP A 44 13.82 4.38 8.85
N ASN A 45 14.97 4.10 8.23
CA ASN A 45 16.31 4.66 8.54
C ASN A 45 16.47 6.15 8.23
N ALA A 46 15.40 6.88 7.87
CA ALA A 46 15.50 8.24 7.34
C ALA A 46 15.97 9.29 8.36
N LEU A 47 15.95 8.98 9.66
CA LEU A 47 16.55 9.80 10.71
C LEU A 47 17.86 9.15 11.15
N SER A 48 18.96 9.82 10.81
CA SER A 48 20.32 9.35 11.02
C SER A 48 20.75 9.40 12.48
N ASP A 49 20.10 10.23 13.32
CA ASP A 49 20.52 10.50 14.69
C ASP A 49 19.44 10.08 15.71
N PRO A 50 19.78 9.20 16.69
CA PRO A 50 18.87 8.81 17.77
C PRO A 50 18.46 9.91 18.74
N ASP A 51 19.19 11.02 18.77
CA ASP A 51 18.90 12.23 19.56
C ASP A 51 18.30 13.35 18.70
N ASP A 52 17.72 13.04 17.53
CA ASP A 52 16.81 13.94 16.82
C ASP A 52 15.49 14.07 17.61
N SER A 53 15.57 14.47 18.88
CA SER A 53 14.48 15.05 19.63
C SER A 53 14.22 16.41 19.01
N ILE A 54 13.29 16.42 18.08
CA ILE A 54 12.51 17.60 17.82
C ILE A 54 11.86 18.03 19.15
N GLU A 55 12.05 19.29 19.55
CA GLU A 55 11.64 19.82 20.87
C GLU A 55 10.29 19.26 21.35
N ASN A 56 10.29 18.61 22.53
CA ASN A 56 9.13 18.00 23.21
C ASN A 56 8.47 16.77 22.57
N ILE A 57 9.04 16.17 21.51
CA ILE A 57 8.40 15.06 20.79
C ILE A 57 9.21 13.78 20.90
N LYS A 58 8.57 12.73 21.42
CA LYS A 58 9.20 11.41 21.55
C LYS A 58 9.09 10.65 20.23
N ILE A 59 10.18 10.58 19.47
CA ILE A 59 10.27 9.72 18.30
C ILE A 59 10.53 8.27 18.74
N LYS A 60 9.73 7.34 18.22
CA LYS A 60 9.84 5.90 18.44
C LYS A 60 10.03 5.19 17.11
N ARG A 61 11.18 4.57 16.94
CA ARG A 61 11.53 3.87 15.71
C ARG A 61 11.12 2.40 15.80
N LEU A 62 10.23 1.98 14.92
CA LEU A 62 9.76 0.61 14.77
C LEU A 62 10.38 0.02 13.52
N SER A 63 11.13 -1.08 13.66
CA SER A 63 11.66 -1.80 12.51
C SER A 63 10.86 -3.08 12.29
N THR A 64 10.48 -3.35 11.03
CA THR A 64 9.97 -4.65 10.58
C THR A 64 11.09 -5.59 10.15
N LEU A 65 12.33 -5.08 10.05
CA LEU A 65 13.53 -5.88 9.83
C LEU A 65 14.22 -6.19 11.17
N PRO A 66 14.72 -7.42 11.39
CA PRO A 66 15.37 -7.84 12.63
C PRO A 66 16.74 -7.16 12.88
N ILE A 67 17.12 -6.18 12.06
CA ILE A 67 18.41 -5.50 12.14
C ILE A 67 18.33 -4.44 13.24
N ALA A 68 18.88 -4.78 14.41
CA ALA A 68 19.20 -3.85 15.48
C ALA A 68 20.27 -2.85 15.01
N SER A 69 19.87 -1.82 14.26
CA SER A 69 20.68 -0.63 14.05
C SER A 69 20.61 0.27 15.29
N GLY A 70 21.09 -0.21 16.45
CA GLY A 70 21.33 0.53 17.70
C GLY A 70 20.15 1.22 18.42
N PHE A 71 19.12 1.66 17.69
CA PHE A 71 18.13 2.64 18.11
C PHE A 71 16.71 2.35 17.58
N ALA A 72 16.54 1.26 16.82
CA ALA A 72 15.23 0.76 16.40
C ALA A 72 14.82 -0.42 17.30
N LEU A 73 13.59 -0.39 17.79
CA LEU A 73 12.99 -1.53 18.48
C LEU A 73 12.44 -2.47 17.42
N ASP A 74 12.81 -3.76 17.49
CA ASP A 74 12.14 -4.80 16.72
C ASP A 74 10.66 -4.82 17.14
N ALA A 75 9.77 -4.58 16.18
CA ALA A 75 8.33 -4.64 16.42
C ALA A 75 7.84 -6.08 16.70
N GLY A 76 8.71 -7.07 16.49
CA GLY A 76 8.39 -8.50 16.62
C GLY A 76 7.44 -8.92 15.51
N SER A 77 7.57 -8.36 14.31
CA SER A 77 6.64 -8.65 13.20
C SER A 77 6.67 -10.13 12.85
N ILE A 78 5.51 -10.76 12.93
CA ILE A 78 5.30 -12.16 12.60
C ILE A 78 4.79 -12.21 11.16
N PRO A 79 5.35 -13.06 10.27
CA PRO A 79 4.83 -13.21 8.92
C PRO A 79 3.36 -13.65 8.96
N LEU A 80 2.52 -12.97 8.16
CA LEU A 80 1.13 -13.40 7.92
C LEU A 80 1.10 -14.73 7.16
N SER A 81 2.14 -15.00 6.35
CA SER A 81 2.31 -16.24 5.62
C SER A 81 2.52 -17.43 6.55
N GLY A 82 1.91 -18.56 6.23
CA GLY A 82 1.93 -19.77 7.04
C GLY A 82 0.88 -19.79 8.17
N CYS A 83 0.16 -18.68 8.40
CA CYS A 83 -0.91 -18.62 9.40
C CYS A 83 -2.27 -19.18 8.89
N GLY A 84 -2.39 -19.52 7.60
CA GLY A 84 -3.65 -19.89 6.95
C GLY A 84 -4.60 -18.70 6.71
N ILE A 85 -4.10 -17.46 6.90
CA ILE A 85 -4.84 -16.20 6.78
C ILE A 85 -4.66 -15.56 5.40
N ILE A 86 -3.58 -15.88 4.69
CA ILE A 86 -3.41 -15.41 3.32
C ILE A 86 -4.23 -16.31 2.38
N HIS A 87 -4.81 -15.74 1.33
CA HIS A 87 -5.59 -16.48 0.33
C HIS A 87 -4.83 -17.67 -0.29
N THR A 88 -3.49 -17.59 -0.43
CA THR A 88 -2.63 -18.67 -0.93
C THR A 88 -2.37 -19.78 0.10
N ASP A 89 -2.55 -19.49 1.38
CA ASP A 89 -2.16 -20.38 2.48
C ASP A 89 -3.30 -21.28 2.95
N ARG A 90 -4.46 -21.17 2.30
CA ARG A 90 -5.64 -21.97 2.57
C ARG A 90 -6.29 -22.43 1.27
N PRO A 91 -6.91 -23.62 1.25
CA PRO A 91 -7.64 -24.11 0.09
C PRO A 91 -8.99 -23.40 -0.11
N SER A 92 -9.60 -22.85 0.94
CA SER A 92 -10.93 -22.25 0.89
C SER A 92 -11.10 -21.10 1.86
N ILE A 93 -11.75 -20.02 1.41
CA ILE A 93 -12.08 -18.85 2.24
C ILE A 93 -12.89 -19.19 3.49
N TYR A 94 -13.62 -20.30 3.47
CA TYR A 94 -14.43 -20.77 4.61
C TYR A 94 -13.61 -21.36 5.76
N GLU A 95 -12.30 -21.56 5.59
CA GLU A 95 -11.39 -21.91 6.69
C GLU A 95 -10.91 -20.69 7.49
N LEU A 96 -11.04 -19.49 6.92
CA LEU A 96 -10.60 -18.24 7.53
C LEU A 96 -11.21 -17.98 8.92
N PRO A 97 -12.54 -18.15 9.15
CA PRO A 97 -13.15 -17.78 10.43
C PRO A 97 -12.60 -18.59 11.61
N GLU A 98 -12.37 -19.89 11.42
CA GLU A 98 -11.83 -20.76 12.48
C GLU A 98 -10.38 -20.39 12.80
N LYS A 99 -9.56 -20.10 11.79
CA LYS A 99 -8.17 -19.63 12.00
C LYS A 99 -8.11 -18.29 12.71
N ILE A 100 -8.91 -17.32 12.29
CA ILE A 100 -8.98 -16.01 12.95
C ILE A 100 -9.48 -16.14 14.40
N LYS A 101 -10.44 -17.03 14.65
CA LYS A 101 -10.93 -17.31 16.01
C LYS A 101 -9.83 -17.86 16.91
N THR A 102 -8.99 -18.79 16.43
CA THR A 102 -7.85 -19.28 17.21
C THR A 102 -6.81 -18.18 17.45
N ILE A 103 -6.50 -17.38 16.43
CA ILE A 103 -5.54 -16.27 16.58
C ILE A 103 -6.05 -15.21 17.57
N SER A 104 -7.37 -14.96 17.59
CA SER A 104 -7.96 -13.95 18.46
C SER A 104 -8.00 -14.33 19.94
N GLU A 105 -7.70 -15.58 20.31
CA GLU A 105 -7.56 -16.00 21.71
C GLU A 105 -6.48 -15.17 22.44
N ASN A 106 -5.41 -14.82 21.72
CA ASN A 106 -4.28 -14.07 22.27
C ASN A 106 -4.04 -12.71 21.60
N ASN A 107 -4.72 -12.41 20.50
CA ASN A 107 -4.49 -11.20 19.71
C ASN A 107 -5.79 -10.42 19.48
N PHE A 108 -5.70 -9.10 19.36
CA PHE A 108 -6.73 -8.31 18.71
C PHE A 108 -6.60 -8.48 17.19
N VAL A 109 -7.71 -8.73 16.51
CA VAL A 109 -7.77 -8.92 15.05
C VAL A 109 -8.68 -7.84 14.45
N MET A 110 -8.08 -6.94 13.68
CA MET A 110 -8.79 -5.90 12.95
C MET A 110 -8.72 -6.19 11.44
N ILE A 111 -9.86 -6.23 10.77
CA ILE A 111 -9.93 -6.39 9.32
C ILE A 111 -10.33 -5.05 8.70
N VAL A 112 -9.44 -4.43 7.94
CA VAL A 112 -9.67 -3.13 7.29
C VAL A 112 -10.14 -3.36 5.86
N CYS A 113 -11.35 -2.89 5.56
CA CYS A 113 -11.96 -3.01 4.24
C CYS A 113 -12.12 -1.64 3.55
N PRO A 114 -11.78 -1.49 2.26
CA PRO A 114 -11.99 -0.25 1.51
C PRO A 114 -13.45 0.15 1.31
N SER A 115 -14.42 -0.75 1.50
CA SER A 115 -15.84 -0.44 1.34
C SER A 115 -16.75 -1.31 2.22
N THR A 116 -17.96 -0.83 2.48
CA THR A 116 -19.01 -1.57 3.19
C THR A 116 -19.35 -2.89 2.50
N ALA A 117 -19.37 -2.93 1.16
CA ALA A 117 -19.68 -4.15 0.41
C ALA A 117 -18.63 -5.26 0.65
N GLN A 118 -17.35 -4.91 0.73
CA GLN A 118 -16.32 -5.88 1.09
C GLN A 118 -16.39 -6.30 2.55
N ALA A 119 -16.65 -5.35 3.47
CA ALA A 119 -16.85 -5.66 4.88
C ALA A 119 -17.99 -6.66 5.07
N GLU A 120 -19.13 -6.45 4.40
CA GLU A 120 -20.28 -7.36 4.44
C GLU A 120 -19.99 -8.73 3.85
N ARG A 121 -19.21 -8.81 2.77
CA ARG A 121 -18.75 -10.09 2.22
C ARG A 121 -17.91 -10.87 3.23
N ILE A 122 -16.97 -10.21 3.90
CA ILE A 122 -16.15 -10.87 4.94
C ILE A 122 -17.05 -11.30 6.09
N ARG A 123 -17.95 -10.43 6.56
CA ARG A 123 -18.90 -10.76 7.63
C ARG A 123 -19.74 -11.99 7.28
N ALA A 124 -20.23 -12.09 6.04
CA ALA A 124 -20.99 -13.26 5.57
C ALA A 124 -20.18 -14.57 5.64
N VAL A 125 -18.89 -14.55 5.30
CA VAL A 125 -18.00 -15.72 5.44
C VAL A 125 -17.91 -16.17 6.90
N PHE A 126 -17.81 -15.23 7.84
CA PHE A 126 -17.80 -15.54 9.27
C PHE A 126 -19.15 -16.06 9.77
N SER A 127 -20.25 -15.46 9.31
CA SER A 127 -21.61 -15.86 9.67
C SER A 127 -21.94 -17.31 9.25
N GLU A 128 -21.38 -17.79 8.13
CA GLU A 128 -21.55 -19.20 7.71
C GLU A 128 -20.96 -20.20 8.72
N LYS A 129 -19.97 -19.78 9.49
CA LYS A 129 -19.37 -20.54 10.59
C LYS A 129 -19.97 -20.21 11.95
N SER A 130 -21.10 -19.50 11.98
CA SER A 130 -21.76 -19.03 13.21
C SER A 130 -20.85 -18.15 14.08
N ILE A 131 -19.92 -17.42 13.47
CA ILE A 131 -19.09 -16.42 14.14
C ILE A 131 -19.61 -15.05 13.73
N ASP A 132 -20.15 -14.31 14.70
CA ASP A 132 -20.59 -12.94 14.48
C ASP A 132 -19.43 -11.98 14.75
N ILE A 133 -19.14 -11.12 13.77
CA ILE A 133 -18.10 -10.09 13.88
C ILE A 133 -18.71 -8.72 13.52
N PRO A 134 -18.59 -7.73 14.41
CA PRO A 134 -19.16 -6.42 14.16
C PRO A 134 -18.33 -5.64 13.13
N ILE A 135 -19.02 -4.79 12.37
CA ILE A 135 -18.41 -3.73 11.57
C ILE A 135 -18.44 -2.47 12.42
N ILE A 136 -17.27 -1.93 12.76
CA ILE A 136 -17.10 -0.83 13.70
C ILE A 136 -16.49 0.36 12.95
N PRO A 137 -17.11 1.55 13.02
CA PRO A 137 -16.53 2.77 12.45
C PRO A 137 -15.16 3.09 13.08
N PRO A 138 -14.21 3.67 12.32
CA PRO A 138 -12.87 4.00 12.83
C PRO A 138 -12.87 4.78 14.15
N GLU A 139 -13.79 5.73 14.29
CA GLU A 139 -13.98 6.58 15.47
C GLU A 139 -14.41 5.83 16.75
N GLU A 140 -14.95 4.61 16.62
CA GLU A 140 -15.44 3.82 17.75
C GLU A 140 -14.49 2.66 18.14
N ILE A 141 -13.41 2.45 17.39
CA ILE A 141 -12.47 1.34 17.62
C ILE A 141 -11.89 1.38 19.04
N SER A 142 -11.55 2.57 19.56
CA SER A 142 -10.94 2.70 20.91
C SER A 142 -11.85 2.24 22.05
N ASN A 143 -13.17 2.25 21.82
CA ASN A 143 -14.18 1.90 22.84
C ASN A 143 -14.66 0.45 22.70
N THR A 144 -14.08 -0.30 21.76
CA THR A 144 -14.50 -1.65 21.43
C THR A 144 -13.92 -2.68 22.41
N VAL A 145 -14.78 -3.60 22.86
CA VAL A 145 -14.39 -4.71 23.75
C VAL A 145 -14.19 -6.03 22.97
N THR A 146 -14.65 -6.12 21.73
CA THR A 146 -14.45 -7.32 20.90
C THR A 146 -13.00 -7.43 20.44
N ARG A 147 -12.50 -8.67 20.39
CA ARG A 147 -11.17 -9.00 19.88
C ARG A 147 -11.14 -9.18 18.37
N ILE A 148 -12.28 -9.38 17.72
CA ILE A 148 -12.36 -9.47 16.25
C ILE A 148 -13.41 -8.47 15.77
N PHE A 149 -13.02 -7.61 14.83
CA PHE A 149 -13.95 -6.69 14.18
C PHE A 149 -13.47 -6.32 12.78
N ILE A 150 -14.40 -5.81 11.98
CA ILE A 150 -14.13 -5.22 10.68
C ILE A 150 -14.25 -3.71 10.82
N THR A 151 -13.41 -2.94 10.14
CA THR A 151 -13.59 -1.50 10.01
C THR A 151 -13.48 -1.07 8.55
N ILE A 152 -14.12 0.04 8.20
CA ILE A 152 -14.08 0.59 6.85
C ILE A 152 -12.98 1.65 6.78
N GLY A 153 -12.03 1.46 5.88
CA GLY A 153 -10.89 2.36 5.72
C GLY A 153 -9.94 1.92 4.60
N GLY A 154 -8.95 2.76 4.33
CA GLY A 154 -7.90 2.49 3.36
C GLY A 154 -6.63 2.00 4.04
N LEU A 155 -6.28 0.73 3.86
CA LEU A 155 -4.97 0.20 4.24
C LEU A 155 -4.38 -0.58 3.07
N THR A 156 -3.07 -0.45 2.86
CA THR A 156 -2.37 -1.05 1.72
C THR A 156 -1.88 -2.46 1.99
N GLU A 157 -1.54 -2.74 3.24
CA GLU A 157 -0.96 -4.00 3.70
C GLU A 157 -1.30 -4.20 5.19
N GLY A 158 -1.50 -5.45 5.59
CA GLY A 158 -1.68 -5.84 6.97
C GLY A 158 -0.37 -5.86 7.77
N ILE A 159 -0.50 -6.06 9.09
CA ILE A 159 0.63 -6.28 9.98
C ILE A 159 0.24 -7.30 11.04
N TYR A 160 1.18 -8.15 11.43
CA TYR A 160 0.99 -9.04 12.57
C TYR A 160 2.16 -8.89 13.52
N ILE A 161 1.85 -8.53 14.76
CA ILE A 161 2.77 -8.41 15.89
C ILE A 161 2.14 -9.11 17.11
N PRO A 162 2.92 -9.45 18.15
CA PRO A 162 2.37 -10.02 19.38
C PRO A 162 1.24 -9.16 19.96
N GLY A 163 0.05 -9.74 20.10
CA GLY A 163 -1.13 -9.09 20.65
C GLY A 163 -2.01 -8.36 19.62
N LEU A 164 -1.56 -8.18 18.37
CA LEU A 164 -2.31 -7.45 17.34
C LEU A 164 -2.06 -8.00 15.93
N MET A 165 -3.14 -8.31 15.24
CA MET A 165 -3.19 -8.62 13.82
C MET A 165 -4.11 -7.64 13.10
N ILE A 166 -3.58 -6.93 12.12
CA ILE A 166 -4.33 -6.10 11.19
C ILE A 166 -4.28 -6.77 9.82
N LEU A 167 -5.43 -6.97 9.21
CA LEU A 167 -5.58 -7.57 7.89
C LEU A 167 -6.27 -6.56 6.96
N THR A 168 -6.00 -6.66 5.67
CA THR A 168 -6.75 -5.96 4.63
C THR A 168 -7.52 -6.96 3.77
N ASP A 169 -8.33 -6.43 2.85
CA ASP A 169 -9.00 -7.23 1.84
C ASP A 169 -8.02 -8.02 0.95
N ARG A 170 -6.78 -7.54 0.81
CA ARG A 170 -5.75 -8.12 -0.05
C ARG A 170 -5.16 -9.39 0.52
N GLU A 171 -4.87 -9.46 1.82
CA GLU A 171 -4.39 -10.71 2.41
C GLU A 171 -5.50 -11.77 2.35
N ILE A 172 -6.75 -11.36 2.54
CA ILE A 172 -7.90 -12.26 2.60
C ILE A 172 -8.34 -12.78 1.22
N PHE A 173 -8.45 -11.91 0.21
CA PHE A 173 -8.96 -12.28 -1.11
C PHE A 173 -7.87 -12.38 -2.18
N GLY A 174 -6.63 -12.01 -1.85
CA GLY A 174 -5.56 -11.78 -2.80
C GLY A 174 -5.63 -10.40 -3.42
N GLU A 175 -4.65 -10.09 -4.27
CA GLU A 175 -4.76 -8.94 -5.15
C GLU A 175 -5.94 -9.18 -6.11
N THR A 176 -7.13 -8.70 -5.72
CA THR A 176 -7.97 -8.09 -6.74
C THR A 176 -7.06 -7.03 -7.33
N HIS A 177 -6.70 -7.13 -8.61
CA HIS A 177 -6.21 -5.98 -9.34
C HIS A 177 -7.18 -4.87 -8.98
N ARG A 178 -6.80 -4.00 -8.04
CA ARG A 178 -7.40 -2.70 -7.95
C ARG A 178 -6.99 -2.18 -9.31
N TYR A 179 -7.91 -2.30 -10.27
CA TYR A 179 -8.02 -1.30 -11.29
C TYR A 179 -8.11 -0.07 -10.41
N ARG A 180 -6.95 0.56 -10.15
CA ARG A 180 -6.95 1.99 -9.86
C ARG A 180 -7.95 2.47 -10.88
N SER A 181 -8.96 3.19 -10.44
CA SER A 181 -9.59 4.10 -11.38
C SER A 181 -8.45 5.00 -11.81
N ILE A 182 -7.70 4.54 -12.82
CA ILE A 182 -7.14 5.39 -13.83
C ILE A 182 -8.43 6.03 -14.30
N GLU A 183 -8.76 7.19 -13.75
CA GLU A 183 -9.58 8.12 -14.49
C GLU A 183 -8.96 8.06 -15.87
N ARG A 184 -9.68 7.45 -16.81
CA ARG A 184 -9.19 7.33 -18.17
C ARG A 184 -9.01 8.77 -18.59
N SER A 185 -7.76 9.23 -18.53
CA SER A 185 -7.38 10.52 -19.03
C SER A 185 -7.97 10.54 -20.44
N LYS A 186 -8.83 11.53 -20.70
CA LYS A 186 -9.42 11.73 -22.03
C LYS A 186 -8.35 11.91 -23.12
N THR A 187 -7.07 11.91 -22.73
CA THR A 187 -5.87 12.08 -23.54
C THR A 187 -5.21 10.77 -23.96
N ALA A 188 -5.83 9.59 -23.78
CA ALA A 188 -5.34 8.30 -24.30
C ALA A 188 -5.26 8.21 -25.84
N ASN A 189 -5.28 9.33 -26.56
CA ASN A 189 -5.27 9.44 -28.01
C ASN A 189 -4.03 10.20 -28.56
N VAL A 190 -2.94 10.40 -27.80
CA VAL A 190 -1.86 11.29 -28.25
C VAL A 190 -0.75 10.63 -29.07
N LEU A 191 -0.72 9.31 -29.27
CA LEU A 191 0.15 8.70 -30.30
C LEU A 191 -0.60 7.55 -30.98
N LYS A 192 -1.32 7.86 -32.05
CA LYS A 192 -2.08 6.86 -32.82
C LYS A 192 -1.33 6.32 -34.03
N SER A 193 -0.20 6.90 -34.43
CA SER A 193 0.60 6.35 -35.52
C SER A 193 2.11 6.52 -35.32
N MET A 194 2.89 5.64 -35.95
CA MET A 194 4.35 5.73 -36.04
C MET A 194 4.82 6.99 -36.80
N ASP A 195 3.92 7.76 -37.42
CA ASP A 195 4.25 8.96 -38.22
C ASP A 195 4.51 10.20 -37.35
N GLU A 196 4.22 10.13 -36.05
CA GLU A 196 4.41 11.25 -35.10
C GLU A 196 5.78 11.23 -34.40
N LEU A 197 6.61 10.20 -34.67
CA LEU A 197 7.97 10.08 -34.15
C LEU A 197 8.99 10.69 -35.13
N ASN A 198 9.82 11.60 -34.64
CA ASN A 198 10.87 12.25 -35.41
C ASN A 198 12.26 11.69 -35.05
N PRO A 199 13.20 11.72 -36.00
CA PRO A 199 14.63 11.59 -35.70
C PRO A 199 15.05 12.49 -34.54
N GLY A 200 15.67 11.91 -33.51
CA GLY A 200 16.08 12.58 -32.28
C GLY A 200 15.15 12.35 -31.08
N ASP A 201 13.96 11.78 -31.29
CA ASP A 201 13.05 11.48 -30.19
C ASP A 201 13.58 10.34 -29.31
N TYR A 202 13.42 10.50 -28.00
CA TYR A 202 13.79 9.46 -27.04
C TYR A 202 12.75 8.35 -27.05
N ILE A 203 13.22 7.12 -27.23
CA ILE A 203 12.40 5.91 -27.21
C ILE A 203 12.89 4.98 -26.10
N VAL A 204 12.01 4.13 -25.59
CA VAL A 204 12.38 3.13 -24.58
C VAL A 204 12.11 1.76 -25.16
N HIS A 205 13.16 0.94 -25.27
CA HIS A 205 13.05 -0.45 -25.71
C HIS A 205 13.06 -1.39 -24.50
N ASP A 206 12.10 -2.31 -24.41
CA ASP A 206 11.90 -3.21 -23.27
C ASP A 206 13.15 -4.04 -22.89
N ILE A 207 14.05 -4.28 -23.85
CA ILE A 207 15.29 -5.07 -23.65
C ILE A 207 16.53 -4.17 -23.50
N HIS A 208 16.52 -2.94 -24.06
CA HIS A 208 17.73 -2.12 -24.22
C HIS A 208 17.70 -0.78 -23.48
N GLY A 209 16.57 -0.41 -22.87
CA GLY A 209 16.43 0.84 -22.13
C GLY A 209 16.21 2.05 -23.05
N ILE A 210 16.67 3.22 -22.62
CA ILE A 210 16.46 4.49 -23.32
C ILE A 210 17.40 4.56 -24.54
N GLY A 211 16.83 4.80 -25.72
CA GLY A 211 17.52 5.05 -26.97
C GLY A 211 17.02 6.33 -27.64
N VAL A 212 17.70 6.73 -28.71
CA VAL A 212 17.30 7.86 -29.56
C VAL A 212 16.92 7.30 -30.92
N LEU A 213 15.73 7.64 -31.41
CA LEU A 213 15.30 7.24 -32.75
C LEU A 213 16.14 8.00 -33.78
N GLU A 214 16.95 7.31 -34.57
CA GLU A 214 17.76 7.97 -35.62
C GLU A 214 17.00 8.09 -36.94
N GLU A 215 16.48 6.99 -37.49
CA GLU A 215 15.82 6.99 -38.79
C GLU A 215 14.88 5.78 -38.92
N VAL A 216 13.74 5.95 -39.60
CA VAL A 216 12.83 4.84 -39.96
C VAL A 216 13.14 4.40 -41.39
N ARG A 217 13.55 3.13 -41.56
CA ARG A 217 13.86 2.55 -42.87
C ARG A 217 12.90 1.40 -43.19
N LYS A 218 12.41 1.35 -44.44
CA LYS A 218 11.66 0.22 -44.97
C LYS A 218 12.63 -0.76 -45.60
N GLU A 219 12.70 -1.97 -45.08
CA GLU A 219 13.43 -3.07 -45.70
C GLU A 219 12.45 -4.12 -46.24
N GLN A 220 12.75 -4.68 -47.42
CA GLN A 220 12.02 -5.83 -47.93
C GLN A 220 12.58 -7.10 -47.30
N ALA A 221 11.76 -7.79 -46.52
CA ALA A 221 12.06 -9.14 -46.09
C ALA A 221 11.65 -10.10 -47.21
N GLU A 222 12.61 -10.87 -47.74
CA GLU A 222 12.32 -11.94 -48.69
C GLU A 222 11.44 -13.01 -48.02
N GLY A 223 10.20 -13.17 -48.50
CA GLY A 223 9.41 -14.38 -48.19
C GLY A 223 7.97 -14.21 -47.67
N PHE A 224 7.25 -13.13 -47.97
CA PHE A 224 5.80 -13.06 -47.69
C PHE A 224 5.02 -12.62 -48.94
N VAL A 225 4.34 -13.57 -49.59
CA VAL A 225 3.22 -13.37 -50.52
C VAL A 225 1.93 -13.61 -49.75
#